data_AF-A0A3B9LW21-F1
#
_entry.id   AF-A0A3B9LW21-F1
#
_cell.length_a   1.000
_cell.length_b   1.000
_cell.length_c   1.000
_cell.angle_alpha   90.00
_cell.angle_beta   90.00
_cell.angle_gamma   90.00
#
_symmetry.space_group_name_H-M   'P 1'
#
loop_
_entity.id
_entity.type
_entity.pdbx_description
1 polymer ?
#
loop_
_entity_poly.entity_id
_entity_poly.type
_entity_poly.pdbx_seq_one_letter_code
_entity_poly.pdbx_strand_id
1 'polypeptide(L)'
;MAFRLPTFSFAPRLLTRVLSVSPQEPIPQNFLPAHFDRKLSMSKALFSLVRFLGFSLLLVFAARLAMAQQSSEASLRVPEAAAEVTRVIVDTEPPPMLPSPARVIAGFVRSESHVREALNDHTFKRDATLQTIGPDGLVTGEYVRKSQFLFDDKGNRIERVFYHPPSTIREMRITKEDIQDLAGAQLLGVDIAEMGRYRLSYVGSEKLDSRDVFAIDVTPAQSPDPQHMKQRFFVGRVWVDAGNFQVVKVRGIVEPHGKQRFPLFETTREPVTATLLFPTRTSADDTLHFTGRDVHYRIIVRYYDYKRFASKVTITEIDEPPSTQSANHRTRK
;
A
#
# COMPACT_ATOMS: atom_id res chain seq x y z
N MET A 1 -1.10 -46.56 -47.00
CA MET A 1 -0.38 -45.28 -47.07
C MET A 1 -1.09 -44.32 -46.11
N ALA A 2 -0.70 -44.20 -44.84
CA ALA A 2 0.45 -43.44 -44.31
C ALA A 2 0.38 -41.97 -44.79
N PHE A 3 0.23 -40.94 -43.96
CA PHE A 3 1.00 -40.61 -42.75
C PHE A 3 0.18 -39.82 -41.73
N ARG A 4 0.28 -40.20 -40.44
CA ARG A 4 -0.04 -39.35 -39.27
C ARG A 4 1.23 -38.58 -38.89
N LEU A 5 1.14 -37.27 -38.72
CA LEU A 5 2.19 -36.44 -38.10
C LEU A 5 1.93 -36.35 -36.58
N PRO A 6 2.98 -36.39 -35.73
CA PRO A 6 2.83 -36.21 -34.29
C PRO A 6 2.90 -34.73 -33.91
N THR A 7 1.95 -34.26 -33.10
CA THR A 7 2.05 -32.98 -32.39
C THR A 7 2.71 -33.21 -31.03
N PHE A 8 3.94 -32.72 -30.87
CA PHE A 8 4.65 -32.66 -29.59
C PHE A 8 4.59 -31.24 -29.00
N SER A 9 4.18 -31.19 -27.72
CA SER A 9 4.73 -30.41 -26.60
C SER A 9 4.99 -28.90 -26.73
N PHE A 10 4.45 -28.09 -25.82
CA PHE A 10 5.15 -27.66 -24.59
C PHE A 10 4.25 -26.74 -23.76
N ALA A 11 4.01 -27.13 -22.50
CA ALA A 11 3.44 -26.25 -21.48
C ALA A 11 4.57 -25.59 -20.68
N PRO A 12 4.58 -24.26 -20.45
CA PRO A 12 5.58 -23.66 -19.59
C PRO A 12 5.17 -23.84 -18.12
N ARG A 13 5.92 -24.69 -17.41
CA ARG A 13 5.95 -24.71 -15.94
C ARG A 13 6.89 -23.59 -15.46
N LEU A 14 6.34 -22.53 -14.87
CA LEU A 14 7.12 -21.55 -14.12
C LEU A 14 7.44 -22.13 -12.73
N LEU A 15 8.71 -22.50 -12.53
CA LEU A 15 9.28 -22.91 -11.25
C LEU A 15 9.88 -21.69 -10.56
N THR A 16 9.22 -21.18 -9.51
CA THR A 16 9.83 -20.23 -8.58
C THR A 16 10.75 -21.00 -7.64
N ARG A 17 12.07 -20.87 -7.81
CA ARG A 17 13.07 -21.53 -6.94
C ARG A 17 13.49 -20.56 -5.84
N VAL A 18 13.06 -20.82 -4.61
CA VAL A 18 13.57 -20.18 -3.39
C VAL A 18 14.72 -21.05 -2.89
N LEU A 19 15.95 -20.51 -2.86
CA LEU A 19 17.08 -21.18 -2.22
C LEU A 19 17.08 -20.80 -0.73
N SER A 20 16.77 -21.78 0.11
CA SER A 20 16.94 -21.72 1.57
C SER A 20 17.56 -23.03 2.02
N VAL A 21 18.72 -22.98 2.63
CA VAL A 21 19.39 -24.14 3.24
C VAL A 21 19.59 -23.83 4.72
N SER A 22 18.97 -24.62 5.60
CA SER A 22 19.45 -24.82 6.97
C SER A 22 18.91 -26.16 7.52
N PRO A 23 19.68 -26.95 8.29
CA PRO A 23 19.28 -28.27 8.77
C PRO A 23 18.43 -28.20 10.05
N GLN A 24 17.36 -29.02 10.15
CA GLN A 24 16.63 -29.25 11.40
C GLN A 24 16.97 -30.63 11.98
N GLU A 25 17.43 -30.64 13.23
CA GLU A 25 17.39 -31.84 14.10
C GLU A 25 16.06 -31.90 14.88
N PRO A 26 15.58 -33.09 15.29
CA PRO A 26 14.27 -33.28 15.89
C PRO A 26 14.28 -33.14 17.42
N ILE A 27 13.23 -32.53 17.99
CA ILE A 27 12.95 -32.52 19.44
C ILE A 27 11.64 -33.28 19.70
N PRO A 28 11.59 -34.16 20.72
CA PRO A 28 10.49 -35.11 20.93
C PRO A 28 9.23 -34.54 21.59
N GLN A 29 8.16 -35.32 21.42
CA GLN A 29 6.79 -35.13 21.89
C GLN A 29 6.63 -35.35 23.41
N ASN A 30 5.79 -34.49 24.02
CA ASN A 30 4.72 -34.79 24.99
C ASN A 30 4.65 -33.73 26.10
N PHE A 31 3.45 -33.16 26.29
CA PHE A 31 2.68 -33.16 27.54
C PHE A 31 1.57 -32.08 27.49
N LEU A 32 0.31 -32.55 27.37
CA LEU A 32 -0.91 -31.89 27.88
C LEU A 32 -1.03 -32.20 29.40
N PRO A 33 -2.00 -31.67 30.19
CA PRO A 33 -3.23 -30.94 29.84
C PRO A 33 -3.59 -29.74 30.77
N ALA A 34 -4.67 -29.02 30.48
CA ALA A 34 -5.81 -28.84 31.41
C ALA A 34 -6.82 -27.79 30.92
N HIS A 35 -8.08 -28.22 30.85
CA HIS A 35 -9.28 -27.42 30.70
C HIS A 35 -9.46 -26.42 31.85
N PHE A 36 -9.95 -25.21 31.53
CA PHE A 36 -10.75 -24.43 32.48
C PHE A 36 -11.85 -23.67 31.75
N ASP A 37 -13.08 -24.15 31.93
CA ASP A 37 -14.33 -23.48 31.57
C ASP A 37 -14.65 -22.39 32.60
N ARG A 38 -15.07 -21.20 32.15
CA ARG A 38 -16.05 -20.41 32.91
C ARG A 38 -16.90 -19.50 32.02
N LYS A 39 -18.16 -19.90 31.86
CA LYS A 39 -19.30 -19.07 31.44
C LYS A 39 -19.70 -18.08 32.55
N LEU A 40 -20.00 -16.83 32.18
CA LEU A 40 -20.94 -15.90 32.84
C LEU A 40 -21.35 -14.89 31.76
N SER A 41 -22.48 -15.00 31.05
CA SER A 41 -23.90 -14.83 31.41
C SER A 41 -24.32 -13.43 31.91
N MET A 42 -24.91 -12.67 30.97
CA MET A 42 -26.04 -11.73 31.05
C MET A 42 -26.14 -10.68 32.17
N SER A 43 -26.34 -9.42 31.76
CA SER A 43 -27.71 -8.86 31.69
C SER A 43 -27.76 -7.51 30.96
N LYS A 44 -28.82 -7.35 30.16
CA LYS A 44 -29.35 -6.09 29.66
C LYS A 44 -30.34 -5.58 30.70
N ALA A 45 -30.20 -4.35 31.17
CA ALA A 45 -31.29 -3.46 31.60
C ALA A 45 -30.68 -2.20 32.21
N LEU A 46 -30.89 -1.03 31.59
CA LEU A 46 -31.73 0.01 32.20
C LEU A 46 -32.02 1.11 31.16
N PHE A 47 -33.28 1.17 30.73
CA PHE A 47 -33.83 2.25 29.92
C PHE A 47 -34.26 3.42 30.81
N SER A 48 -34.06 4.63 30.29
CA SER A 48 -34.96 5.80 30.39
C SER A 48 -35.29 6.41 31.75
N LEU A 49 -34.81 7.63 32.02
CA LEU A 49 -35.64 8.65 32.68
C LEU A 49 -35.20 10.10 32.37
N VAL A 50 -36.21 10.93 32.07
CA VAL A 50 -36.29 12.40 32.11
C VAL A 50 -35.68 13.22 30.95
N ARG A 51 -36.50 13.38 29.90
CA ARG A 51 -36.65 14.65 29.18
C ARG A 51 -37.34 15.66 30.10
N PHE A 52 -36.80 16.88 30.18
CA PHE A 52 -37.42 18.21 30.41
C PHE A 52 -36.56 19.08 31.34
N LEU A 53 -35.70 19.92 30.75
CA LEU A 53 -35.54 21.30 31.19
C LEU A 53 -34.94 22.11 30.02
N GLY A 54 -35.83 22.70 29.22
CA GLY A 54 -35.47 23.75 28.28
C GLY A 54 -35.51 25.12 28.96
N PHE A 55 -34.90 26.10 28.28
CA PHE A 55 -35.11 27.53 28.46
C PHE A 55 -34.53 28.17 29.73
N SER A 56 -33.27 28.59 29.67
CA SER A 56 -32.88 29.94 30.13
C SER A 56 -31.50 30.34 29.57
N LEU A 57 -31.32 31.64 29.37
CA LEU A 57 -30.10 32.35 28.99
C LEU A 57 -29.85 32.62 27.49
N LEU A 58 -30.83 33.27 26.85
CA LEU A 58 -30.62 34.10 25.66
C LEU A 58 -31.35 35.43 25.90
N LEU A 59 -30.76 36.33 26.70
CA LEU A 59 -31.27 37.70 26.94
C LEU A 59 -30.29 38.59 27.75
N VAL A 60 -29.07 38.79 27.26
CA VAL A 60 -28.26 39.97 27.60
C VAL A 60 -27.48 40.35 26.35
N PHE A 61 -27.63 41.60 25.89
CA PHE A 61 -27.07 42.26 24.68
C PHE A 61 -28.00 42.46 23.47
N ALA A 62 -29.24 42.88 23.70
CA ALA A 62 -30.01 43.64 22.71
C ALA A 62 -30.90 44.68 23.41
N ALA A 63 -30.32 45.83 23.78
CA ALA A 63 -31.03 47.10 24.03
C ALA A 63 -30.06 48.20 24.52
N ARG A 64 -29.43 48.91 23.58
CA ARG A 64 -29.05 50.31 23.77
C ARG A 64 -29.67 51.07 22.62
N LEU A 65 -30.83 51.66 22.88
CA LEU A 65 -31.58 52.49 21.96
C LEU A 65 -31.47 53.96 22.41
N ALA A 66 -31.27 54.85 21.43
CA ALA A 66 -31.73 56.24 21.35
C ALA A 66 -31.18 57.30 22.32
N MET A 67 -30.40 58.23 21.75
CA MET A 67 -30.42 59.71 21.89
C MET A 67 -29.39 60.22 20.86
N ALA A 68 -29.53 61.28 20.07
CA ALA A 68 -30.60 62.17 19.73
C ALA A 68 -30.17 62.92 18.44
N GLN A 69 -31.19 63.25 17.66
CA GLN A 69 -31.31 64.21 16.55
C GLN A 69 -30.33 65.39 16.51
N GLN A 70 -29.70 65.65 15.35
CA GLN A 70 -29.59 67.00 14.81
C GLN A 70 -29.26 66.99 13.30
N SER A 71 -30.24 67.37 12.48
CA SER A 71 -30.03 67.86 11.12
C SER A 71 -29.97 69.39 11.14
N SER A 72 -29.03 69.96 10.38
CA SER A 72 -29.14 71.32 9.85
C SER A 72 -28.63 71.30 8.41
N GLU A 73 -29.48 71.75 7.51
CA GLU A 73 -29.17 72.02 6.12
C GLU A 73 -28.16 73.17 5.97
N ALA A 74 -27.49 73.16 4.81
CA ALA A 74 -27.12 74.32 3.97
C ALA A 74 -25.66 74.26 3.50
N SER A 75 -25.44 73.87 2.25
CA SER A 75 -25.14 74.85 1.18
C SER A 75 -24.63 74.14 -0.08
N LEU A 76 -25.26 74.51 -1.20
CA LEU A 76 -24.83 74.22 -2.56
C LEU A 76 -23.40 74.72 -2.80
N ARG A 77 -22.46 73.81 -3.07
CA ARG A 77 -21.29 74.06 -3.95
C ARG A 77 -20.88 72.78 -4.65
N VAL A 78 -21.11 72.73 -5.96
CA VAL A 78 -20.44 71.80 -6.88
C VAL A 78 -19.01 72.31 -7.07
N PRO A 79 -18.01 71.43 -6.93
CA PRO A 79 -16.88 71.46 -7.84
C PRO A 79 -16.76 70.12 -8.57
N GLU A 80 -16.92 70.23 -9.87
CA GLU A 80 -16.54 69.29 -10.91
C GLU A 80 -15.03 69.03 -10.87
N ALA A 81 -14.61 67.78 -10.66
CA ALA A 81 -13.36 67.21 -11.21
C ALA A 81 -13.17 65.72 -10.81
N ALA A 82 -13.00 64.89 -11.84
CA ALA A 82 -12.35 63.57 -11.87
C ALA A 82 -12.94 62.44 -11.02
N ALA A 83 -13.97 61.77 -11.56
CA ALA A 83 -14.27 60.39 -11.19
C ALA A 83 -13.15 59.46 -11.65
N GLU A 84 -12.30 59.03 -10.71
CA GLU A 84 -11.42 57.87 -10.90
C GLU A 84 -12.29 56.62 -10.95
N VAL A 85 -12.58 56.16 -12.16
CA VAL A 85 -13.29 54.90 -12.39
C VAL A 85 -12.35 53.76 -12.00
N THR A 86 -12.47 53.29 -10.75
CA THR A 86 -11.92 51.98 -10.37
C THR A 86 -12.61 50.92 -11.21
N ARG A 87 -11.99 50.57 -12.34
CA ARG A 87 -12.36 49.38 -13.11
C ARG A 87 -12.05 48.18 -12.24
N VAL A 88 -13.07 47.62 -11.60
CA VAL A 88 -13.01 46.25 -11.09
C VAL A 88 -12.85 45.36 -12.32
N ILE A 89 -11.61 45.01 -12.63
CA ILE A 89 -11.33 43.89 -13.53
C ILE A 89 -11.78 42.66 -12.74
N VAL A 90 -13.01 42.23 -12.98
CA VAL A 90 -13.39 40.86 -12.66
C VAL A 90 -12.59 40.02 -13.62
N ASP A 91 -11.51 39.39 -13.13
CA ASP A 91 -10.86 38.29 -13.84
C ASP A 91 -11.93 37.23 -14.11
N THR A 92 -12.54 37.29 -15.29
CA THR A 92 -13.45 36.28 -15.83
C THR A 92 -12.64 35.17 -16.48
N GLU A 93 -11.52 34.77 -15.88
CA GLU A 93 -10.95 33.47 -16.22
C GLU A 93 -11.90 32.41 -15.63
N PRO A 94 -12.58 31.60 -16.47
CA PRO A 94 -13.40 30.52 -15.96
C PRO A 94 -12.53 29.65 -15.05
N PRO A 95 -13.04 29.22 -13.88
CA PRO A 95 -12.25 28.41 -12.95
C PRO A 95 -11.64 27.22 -13.72
N PRO A 96 -10.37 26.89 -13.47
CA PRO A 96 -9.69 25.83 -14.21
C PRO A 96 -10.55 24.57 -14.15
N MET A 97 -11.01 24.12 -15.33
CA MET A 97 -11.88 22.94 -15.40
C MET A 97 -11.14 21.75 -14.81
N LEU A 98 -11.71 21.16 -13.75
CA LEU A 98 -11.19 19.91 -13.20
C LEU A 98 -11.09 18.87 -14.34
N PRO A 99 -10.00 18.10 -14.41
CA PRO A 99 -9.83 17.10 -15.45
C PRO A 99 -10.96 16.07 -15.38
N SER A 100 -11.40 15.59 -16.54
CA SER A 100 -12.41 14.52 -16.58
C SER A 100 -11.89 13.25 -15.90
N PRO A 101 -12.77 12.40 -15.33
CA PRO A 101 -12.38 11.12 -14.74
C PRO A 101 -11.49 10.27 -15.66
N ALA A 102 -11.82 10.23 -16.95
CA ALA A 102 -11.05 9.51 -17.96
C ALA A 102 -9.64 10.08 -18.14
N ARG A 103 -9.47 11.40 -18.08
CA ARG A 103 -8.15 12.06 -18.16
C ARG A 103 -7.29 11.74 -16.94
N VAL A 104 -7.88 11.76 -15.75
CA VAL A 104 -7.17 11.41 -14.50
C VAL A 104 -6.70 9.96 -14.56
N ILE A 105 -7.58 9.02 -14.91
CA ILE A 105 -7.23 7.60 -15.01
C ILE A 105 -6.15 7.36 -16.09
N ALA A 106 -6.30 7.97 -17.27
CA ALA A 106 -5.29 7.85 -18.34
C ALA A 106 -3.94 8.48 -17.93
N GLY A 107 -3.96 9.59 -17.18
CA GLY A 107 -2.77 10.21 -16.62
C GLY A 107 -2.06 9.30 -15.62
N PHE A 108 -2.81 8.73 -14.68
CA PHE A 108 -2.32 7.75 -13.71
C PHE A 108 -1.64 6.55 -14.39
N VAL A 109 -2.33 5.89 -15.33
CA VAL A 109 -1.80 4.71 -16.03
C VAL A 109 -0.52 5.06 -16.78
N ARG A 110 -0.48 6.18 -17.52
CA ARG A 110 0.72 6.63 -18.22
C ARG A 110 1.88 6.91 -17.28
N SER A 111 1.63 7.61 -16.18
CA SER A 111 2.66 7.93 -15.19
C SER A 111 3.25 6.67 -14.57
N GLU A 112 2.41 5.72 -14.17
CA GLU A 112 2.89 4.48 -13.58
C GLU A 112 3.62 3.58 -14.59
N SER A 113 3.29 3.63 -15.89
CA SER A 113 4.11 2.98 -16.93
C SER A 113 5.54 3.51 -16.91
N HIS A 114 5.73 4.83 -16.82
CA HIS A 114 7.07 5.42 -16.72
C HIS A 114 7.79 5.03 -15.42
N VAL A 115 7.07 4.94 -14.30
CA VAL A 115 7.62 4.44 -13.02
C VAL A 115 8.07 2.99 -13.16
N ARG A 116 7.28 2.14 -13.82
CA ARG A 116 7.61 0.72 -14.06
C ARG A 116 8.86 0.58 -14.93
N GLU A 117 8.94 1.32 -16.02
CA GLU A 117 10.12 1.37 -16.89
C GLU A 117 11.35 1.83 -16.12
N ALA A 118 11.22 2.90 -15.34
CA ALA A 118 12.32 3.40 -14.53
C ALA A 118 12.74 2.38 -13.47
N LEU A 119 11.82 1.71 -12.77
CA LEU A 119 12.14 0.67 -11.79
C LEU A 119 12.97 -0.46 -12.41
N ASN A 120 12.71 -0.83 -13.67
CA ASN A 120 13.48 -1.86 -14.36
C ASN A 120 14.96 -1.49 -14.50
N ASP A 121 15.30 -0.20 -14.55
CA ASP A 121 16.67 0.30 -14.67
C ASP A 121 17.31 0.67 -13.30
N HIS A 122 16.62 0.38 -12.19
CA HIS A 122 17.10 0.71 -10.84
C HIS A 122 17.30 -0.54 -9.97
N THR A 123 18.36 -0.50 -9.16
CA THR A 123 18.45 -1.32 -7.95
C THR A 123 17.94 -0.51 -6.76
N PHE A 124 17.35 -1.18 -5.77
CA PHE A 124 16.99 -0.58 -4.49
C PHE A 124 17.11 -1.61 -3.38
N LYS A 125 17.20 -1.14 -2.14
CA LYS A 125 17.16 -1.97 -0.93
C LYS A 125 15.81 -1.85 -0.25
N ARG A 126 15.42 -2.94 0.41
CA ARG A 126 14.23 -3.02 1.25
C ARG A 126 14.61 -3.59 2.59
N ASP A 127 14.28 -2.88 3.65
CA ASP A 127 14.30 -3.37 5.02
C ASP A 127 12.85 -3.59 5.45
N ALA A 128 12.43 -4.85 5.63
CA ALA A 128 11.10 -5.21 6.10
C ALA A 128 11.17 -5.74 7.53
N THR A 129 10.39 -5.12 8.41
CA THR A 129 10.21 -5.50 9.81
C THR A 129 8.71 -5.72 10.05
N LEU A 130 8.36 -6.92 10.49
CA LEU A 130 7.00 -7.31 10.85
C LEU A 130 6.98 -7.66 12.33
N GLN A 131 6.02 -7.13 13.08
CA GLN A 131 5.99 -7.23 14.54
C GLN A 131 4.63 -7.67 15.03
N THR A 132 4.61 -8.53 16.04
CA THR A 132 3.43 -8.73 16.91
C THR A 132 3.57 -7.85 18.14
N ILE A 133 2.48 -7.22 18.53
CA ILE A 133 2.43 -6.26 19.64
C ILE A 133 1.56 -6.84 20.77
N GLY A 134 2.08 -6.80 21.98
CA GLY A 134 1.41 -7.26 23.19
C GLY A 134 0.40 -6.23 23.72
N PRO A 135 -0.45 -6.63 24.68
CA PRO A 135 -1.44 -5.72 25.29
C PRO A 135 -0.83 -4.50 26.01
N ASP A 136 0.44 -4.61 26.41
CA ASP A 136 1.25 -3.54 27.02
C ASP A 136 1.88 -2.58 25.99
N GLY A 137 1.64 -2.83 24.69
CA GLY A 137 2.21 -2.05 23.58
C GLY A 137 3.65 -2.44 23.23
N LEU A 138 4.21 -3.46 23.86
CA LEU A 138 5.58 -3.93 23.59
C LEU A 138 5.59 -4.93 22.44
N VAL A 139 6.73 -5.02 21.74
CA VAL A 139 6.94 -6.01 20.67
C VAL A 139 7.11 -7.40 21.32
N THR A 140 6.23 -8.35 20.98
CA THR A 140 6.29 -9.73 21.48
C THR A 140 6.99 -10.69 20.51
N GLY A 141 7.06 -10.33 19.24
CA GLY A 141 7.74 -11.09 18.21
C GLY A 141 8.09 -10.24 17.00
N GLU A 142 9.15 -10.62 16.30
CA GLU A 142 9.68 -9.87 15.17
C GLU A 142 10.14 -10.80 14.04
N TYR A 143 9.82 -10.41 12.82
CA TYR A 143 10.37 -10.95 11.57
C TYR A 143 11.13 -9.82 10.87
N VAL A 144 12.40 -10.06 10.52
CA VAL A 144 13.22 -9.10 9.78
C VAL A 144 13.74 -9.72 8.49
N ARG A 145 13.61 -9.00 7.38
CA ARG A 145 14.20 -9.35 6.09
C ARG A 145 14.76 -8.12 5.41
N LYS A 146 16.07 -8.08 5.21
CA LYS A 146 16.75 -7.06 4.42
C LYS A 146 17.23 -7.64 3.10
N SER A 147 16.83 -6.98 2.03
CA SER A 147 17.03 -7.45 0.67
C SER A 147 17.47 -6.32 -0.25
N GLN A 148 18.21 -6.68 -1.28
CA GLN A 148 18.47 -5.82 -2.42
C GLN A 148 17.73 -6.38 -3.63
N PHE A 149 17.09 -5.49 -4.38
CA PHE A 149 16.33 -5.80 -5.57
C PHE A 149 17.01 -5.24 -6.81
N LEU A 150 16.91 -5.99 -7.90
CA LEU A 150 17.20 -5.55 -9.26
C LEU A 150 16.20 -6.22 -10.21
N PHE A 151 16.09 -5.71 -11.42
CA PHE A 151 15.30 -6.33 -12.48
C PHE A 151 16.23 -6.88 -13.57
N ASP A 152 15.90 -8.05 -14.10
CA ASP A 152 16.60 -8.60 -15.27
C ASP A 152 16.11 -7.92 -16.56
N ASP A 153 16.74 -8.28 -17.68
CA ASP A 153 16.42 -7.79 -19.03
C ASP A 153 15.00 -8.12 -19.51
N LYS A 154 14.33 -9.07 -18.87
CA LYS A 154 12.93 -9.46 -19.11
C LYS A 154 11.96 -8.77 -18.15
N GLY A 155 12.45 -7.91 -17.26
CA GLY A 155 11.65 -7.21 -16.26
C GLY A 155 11.22 -8.11 -15.09
N ASN A 156 11.83 -9.30 -14.93
CA ASN A 156 11.64 -10.12 -13.74
C ASN A 156 12.46 -9.54 -12.60
N ARG A 157 11.85 -9.50 -11.43
CA ARG A 157 12.51 -9.04 -10.22
C ARG A 157 13.37 -10.14 -9.61
N ILE A 158 14.59 -9.76 -9.23
CA ILE A 158 15.54 -10.61 -8.54
C ILE A 158 15.79 -10.02 -7.16
N GLU A 159 15.60 -10.85 -6.14
CA GLU A 159 15.81 -10.49 -4.74
C GLU A 159 17.06 -11.19 -4.20
N ARG A 160 18.04 -10.40 -3.76
CA ARG A 160 19.17 -10.88 -2.97
C ARG A 160 18.94 -10.56 -1.50
N VAL A 161 18.64 -11.58 -0.70
CA VAL A 161 18.53 -11.47 0.75
C VAL A 161 19.92 -11.49 1.36
N PHE A 162 20.23 -10.51 2.21
CA PHE A 162 21.53 -10.44 2.88
C PHE A 162 21.42 -10.42 4.41
N TYR A 163 20.21 -10.26 4.95
CA TYR A 163 19.95 -10.40 6.39
C TYR A 163 18.53 -10.91 6.63
N HIS A 164 18.40 -12.07 7.26
CA HIS A 164 17.13 -12.68 7.61
C HIS A 164 17.29 -13.62 8.81
N PRO A 165 17.34 -13.09 10.05
CA PRO A 165 17.45 -13.93 11.24
C PRO A 165 16.16 -14.76 11.44
N PRO A 166 16.21 -15.83 12.26
CA PRO A 166 15.01 -16.58 12.62
C PRO A 166 13.94 -15.67 13.23
N SER A 167 12.70 -15.82 12.77
CA SER A 167 11.54 -15.09 13.30
C SER A 167 11.28 -15.46 14.76
N THR A 168 10.96 -14.48 15.60
CA THR A 168 10.53 -14.70 16.98
C THR A 168 9.01 -14.66 17.16
N ILE A 169 8.25 -14.32 16.12
CA ILE A 169 6.78 -14.32 16.12
C ILE A 169 6.24 -15.72 16.46
N ARG A 170 5.33 -15.81 17.44
CA ARG A 170 4.71 -17.07 17.89
C ARG A 170 3.20 -17.10 17.70
N GLU A 171 2.57 -15.95 17.57
CA GLU A 171 1.12 -15.77 17.61
C GLU A 171 0.45 -16.07 16.27
N MET A 172 1.20 -15.87 15.18
CA MET A 172 0.80 -16.12 13.81
C MET A 172 1.97 -16.67 13.01
N ARG A 173 1.70 -17.14 11.79
CA ARG A 173 2.73 -17.61 10.87
C ARG A 173 2.84 -16.63 9.71
N ILE A 174 4.03 -16.11 9.46
CA ILE A 174 4.35 -15.40 8.22
C ILE A 174 4.36 -16.41 7.07
N THR A 175 3.50 -16.19 6.08
CA THR A 175 3.26 -17.10 4.96
C THR A 175 4.06 -16.69 3.72
N LYS A 176 3.97 -17.49 2.65
CA LYS A 176 4.59 -17.11 1.38
C LYS A 176 3.82 -15.95 0.73
N GLU A 177 2.51 -15.90 0.94
CA GLU A 177 1.64 -14.84 0.48
C GLU A 177 2.00 -13.50 1.15
N ASP A 178 2.31 -13.48 2.44
CA ASP A 178 2.82 -12.27 3.12
C ASP A 178 4.09 -11.72 2.44
N ILE A 179 5.04 -12.61 2.13
CA ILE A 179 6.30 -12.23 1.48
C ILE A 179 6.06 -11.78 0.02
N GLN A 180 5.12 -12.43 -0.67
CA GLN A 180 4.70 -12.04 -2.02
C GLN A 180 4.09 -10.64 -2.02
N ASP A 181 3.23 -10.33 -1.05
CA ASP A 181 2.54 -9.05 -0.93
C ASP A 181 3.50 -7.90 -0.65
N LEU A 182 4.45 -8.09 0.27
CA LEU A 182 5.52 -7.13 0.59
C LEU A 182 6.31 -6.68 -0.65
N ALA A 183 6.38 -7.55 -1.65
CA ALA A 183 7.11 -7.31 -2.87
C ALA A 183 6.18 -6.89 -4.03
N GLY A 184 4.93 -7.35 -4.07
CA GLY A 184 3.95 -7.01 -5.12
C GLY A 184 3.08 -5.83 -4.71
N ALA A 185 1.85 -6.16 -4.28
CA ALA A 185 0.80 -5.19 -4.00
C ALA A 185 1.18 -4.14 -2.95
N GLN A 186 1.95 -4.49 -1.92
CA GLN A 186 2.36 -3.49 -0.91
C GLN A 186 3.39 -2.50 -1.45
N LEU A 187 4.22 -2.90 -2.41
CA LEU A 187 5.22 -2.02 -3.03
C LEU A 187 4.57 -1.03 -4.01
N LEU A 188 3.72 -1.51 -4.91
CA LEU A 188 3.19 -0.71 -6.03
C LEU A 188 1.70 -0.37 -5.92
N GLY A 189 0.93 -1.11 -5.13
CA GLY A 189 -0.52 -1.17 -5.26
C GLY A 189 -0.88 -1.98 -6.49
N VAL A 190 -0.97 -1.30 -7.64
CA VAL A 190 -1.36 -1.90 -8.92
C VAL A 190 -0.14 -2.07 -9.80
N ASP A 191 0.06 -3.28 -10.34
CA ASP A 191 1.01 -3.47 -11.43
C ASP A 191 0.36 -3.09 -12.76
N ILE A 192 0.97 -2.17 -13.49
CA ILE A 192 0.46 -1.67 -14.78
C ILE A 192 0.41 -2.78 -15.83
N ALA A 193 1.31 -3.77 -15.76
CA ALA A 193 1.27 -4.94 -16.64
C ALA A 193 -0.03 -5.76 -16.47
N GLU A 194 -0.68 -5.63 -15.31
CA GLU A 194 -1.90 -6.35 -14.97
C GLU A 194 -3.15 -5.46 -14.95
N MET A 195 -3.06 -4.22 -15.46
CA MET A 195 -4.13 -3.22 -15.35
C MET A 195 -5.49 -3.71 -15.88
N GLY A 196 -5.51 -4.56 -16.91
CA GLY A 196 -6.74 -5.15 -17.46
C GLY A 196 -7.49 -6.06 -16.47
N ARG A 197 -6.87 -6.44 -15.35
CA ARG A 197 -7.47 -7.22 -14.27
C ARG A 197 -8.10 -6.34 -13.18
N TYR A 198 -8.04 -5.01 -13.32
CA TYR A 198 -8.56 -4.04 -12.36
C TYR A 198 -9.64 -3.17 -12.98
N ARG A 199 -10.50 -2.65 -12.11
CA ARG A 199 -11.47 -1.60 -12.38
C ARG A 199 -11.05 -0.37 -11.59
N LEU A 200 -10.87 0.74 -12.31
CA LEU A 200 -10.47 2.02 -11.73
C LEU A 200 -11.66 2.97 -11.70
N SER A 201 -11.92 3.55 -10.54
CA SER A 201 -13.01 4.50 -10.33
C SER A 201 -12.46 5.80 -9.77
N TYR A 202 -12.55 6.89 -10.52
CA TYR A 202 -12.22 8.21 -9.99
C TYR A 202 -13.24 8.60 -8.91
N VAL A 203 -12.75 8.97 -7.74
CA VAL A 203 -13.55 9.32 -6.58
C VAL A 203 -13.77 10.83 -6.50
N GLY A 204 -12.69 11.60 -6.68
CA GLY A 204 -12.72 13.04 -6.51
C GLY A 204 -11.33 13.65 -6.28
N SER A 205 -11.33 14.95 -6.04
CA SER A 205 -10.14 15.71 -5.65
C SER A 205 -10.11 15.87 -4.12
N GLU A 206 -8.93 15.72 -3.53
CA GLU A 206 -8.71 15.81 -2.09
C GLU A 206 -7.41 16.61 -1.82
N LYS A 207 -7.25 17.12 -0.60
CA LYS A 207 -5.97 17.66 -0.11
C LYS A 207 -5.29 16.62 0.77
N LEU A 208 -4.05 16.26 0.43
CA LEU A 208 -3.20 15.37 1.23
C LEU A 208 -1.90 16.08 1.57
N ASP A 209 -1.63 16.33 2.85
CA ASP A 209 -0.41 17.02 3.33
C ASP A 209 -0.12 18.32 2.56
N SER A 210 -1.16 19.14 2.35
CA SER A 210 -1.16 20.39 1.56
C SER A 210 -1.02 20.25 0.04
N ARG A 211 -0.86 19.04 -0.50
CA ARG A 211 -0.84 18.73 -1.95
C ARG A 211 -2.25 18.46 -2.47
N ASP A 212 -2.56 19.02 -3.65
CA ASP A 212 -3.78 18.69 -4.37
C ASP A 212 -3.62 17.34 -5.07
N VAL A 213 -4.53 16.41 -4.77
CA VAL A 213 -4.47 15.02 -5.26
C VAL A 213 -5.81 14.57 -5.82
N PHE A 214 -5.77 13.61 -6.73
CA PHE A 214 -6.94 12.87 -7.18
C PHE A 214 -6.96 11.48 -6.53
N ALA A 215 -8.12 11.10 -6.00
CA ALA A 215 -8.36 9.77 -5.43
C ALA A 215 -8.95 8.83 -6.49
N ILE A 216 -8.36 7.65 -6.63
CA ILE A 216 -8.80 6.58 -7.54
C ILE A 216 -8.97 5.31 -6.71
N ASP A 217 -10.20 4.79 -6.66
CA ASP A 217 -10.47 3.48 -6.09
C ASP A 217 -10.12 2.39 -7.10
N VAL A 218 -9.49 1.34 -6.60
CA VAL A 218 -9.02 0.19 -7.35
C VAL A 218 -9.67 -1.05 -6.80
N THR A 219 -10.32 -1.80 -7.69
CA THR A 219 -10.92 -3.09 -7.37
C THR A 219 -10.57 -4.12 -8.44
N PRO A 220 -10.55 -5.42 -8.12
CA PRO A 220 -10.41 -6.46 -9.13
C PRO A 220 -11.58 -6.40 -10.13
N ALA A 221 -11.29 -6.56 -11.42
CA ALA A 221 -12.31 -6.59 -12.46
C ALA A 221 -13.24 -7.82 -12.32
N GLN A 222 -12.69 -8.90 -11.78
CA GLN A 222 -13.39 -10.14 -11.41
C GLN A 222 -13.09 -10.47 -9.95
N SER A 223 -14.08 -10.99 -9.22
CA SER A 223 -13.92 -11.38 -7.82
C SER A 223 -12.77 -12.38 -7.64
N PRO A 224 -11.78 -12.09 -6.78
CA PRO A 224 -10.69 -13.04 -6.50
C PRO A 224 -11.23 -14.34 -5.91
N ASP A 225 -10.69 -15.47 -6.36
CA ASP A 225 -11.09 -16.78 -5.85
C ASP A 225 -10.33 -17.12 -4.54
N PRO A 226 -11.01 -17.30 -3.40
CA PRO A 226 -10.38 -17.58 -2.10
C PRO A 226 -9.63 -18.92 -2.04
N GLN A 227 -9.83 -19.81 -3.02
CA GLN A 227 -9.08 -21.07 -3.13
C GLN A 227 -7.79 -20.92 -3.95
N HIS A 228 -7.65 -19.84 -4.74
CA HIS A 228 -6.52 -19.61 -5.64
C HIS A 228 -5.63 -18.45 -5.17
N MET A 229 -5.01 -18.63 -4.00
CA MET A 229 -4.15 -17.63 -3.33
C MET A 229 -2.89 -17.20 -4.09
N LYS A 230 -2.53 -17.87 -5.19
CA LYS A 230 -1.38 -17.50 -6.03
C LYS A 230 -1.56 -16.14 -6.69
N GLN A 231 -2.80 -15.82 -7.08
CA GLN A 231 -3.15 -14.51 -7.60
C GLN A 231 -3.44 -13.59 -6.44
N ARG A 232 -2.71 -12.49 -6.35
CA ARG A 232 -2.80 -11.48 -5.29
C ARG A 232 -3.23 -10.18 -5.93
N PHE A 233 -4.31 -9.59 -5.45
CA PHE A 233 -4.89 -8.37 -5.99
C PHE A 233 -4.92 -7.27 -4.95
N PHE A 234 -4.47 -6.09 -5.33
CA PHE A 234 -4.66 -4.91 -4.51
C PHE A 234 -6.12 -4.44 -4.55
N VAL A 235 -6.68 -4.16 -3.39
CA VAL A 235 -8.00 -3.54 -3.26
C VAL A 235 -7.86 -2.35 -2.34
N GLY A 236 -8.20 -1.16 -2.83
CA GLY A 236 -8.03 0.06 -2.05
C GLY A 236 -8.02 1.32 -2.90
N ARG A 237 -7.35 2.35 -2.39
CA ARG A 237 -7.29 3.68 -3.00
C ARG A 237 -5.85 4.06 -3.33
N VAL A 238 -5.71 4.73 -4.46
CA VAL A 238 -4.47 5.37 -4.91
C VAL A 238 -4.72 6.87 -4.99
N TRP A 239 -3.81 7.66 -4.41
CA TRP A 239 -3.79 9.11 -4.55
C TRP A 239 -2.70 9.49 -5.54
N VAL A 240 -3.06 10.27 -6.54
CA VAL A 240 -2.14 10.79 -7.54
C VAL A 240 -2.07 12.31 -7.46
N ASP A 241 -0.89 12.87 -7.68
CA ASP A 241 -0.68 14.32 -7.73
C ASP A 241 -1.51 14.95 -8.86
N ALA A 242 -2.19 16.06 -8.58
CA ALA A 242 -3.10 16.68 -9.54
C ALA A 242 -2.39 17.32 -10.75
N GLY A 243 -1.11 17.70 -10.61
CA GLY A 243 -0.33 18.34 -11.67
C GLY A 243 0.34 17.35 -12.62
N ASN A 244 0.84 16.22 -12.10
CA ASN A 244 1.64 15.27 -12.88
C ASN A 244 1.12 13.81 -12.88
N PHE A 245 0.04 13.52 -12.16
CA PHE A 245 -0.58 12.19 -12.03
C PHE A 245 0.31 11.09 -11.44
N GLN A 246 1.45 11.45 -10.84
CA GLN A 246 2.30 10.48 -10.14
C GLN A 246 1.64 10.04 -8.85
N VAL A 247 1.71 8.74 -8.56
CA VAL A 247 1.22 8.19 -7.30
C VAL A 247 2.03 8.76 -6.14
N VAL A 248 1.34 9.35 -5.17
CA VAL A 248 1.95 9.87 -3.95
C VAL A 248 1.73 8.92 -2.77
N LYS A 249 0.61 8.19 -2.80
CA LYS A 249 0.19 7.30 -1.73
C LYS A 249 -0.71 6.19 -2.27
N VAL A 250 -0.57 5.02 -1.69
CA VAL A 250 -1.44 3.86 -1.89
C VAL A 250 -1.91 3.41 -0.52
N ARG A 251 -3.20 3.07 -0.36
CA ARG A 251 -3.73 2.49 0.87
C ARG A 251 -4.76 1.42 0.54
N GLY A 252 -4.63 0.24 1.12
CA GLY A 252 -5.54 -0.85 0.83
C GLY A 252 -5.13 -2.16 1.47
N ILE A 253 -5.71 -3.23 0.96
CA ILE A 253 -5.52 -4.60 1.41
C ILE A 253 -5.25 -5.49 0.19
N VAL A 254 -4.82 -6.73 0.43
CA VAL A 254 -4.54 -7.69 -0.63
C VAL A 254 -5.50 -8.87 -0.55
N GLU A 255 -6.31 -9.04 -1.58
CA GLU A 255 -7.25 -10.16 -1.74
C GLU A 255 -6.68 -11.21 -2.71
N PRO A 256 -7.09 -12.48 -2.63
CA PRO A 256 -8.03 -13.04 -1.66
C PRO A 256 -7.39 -13.31 -0.29
N HIS A 257 -8.17 -13.33 0.78
CA HIS A 257 -7.65 -13.70 2.12
C HIS A 257 -7.60 -15.22 2.39
N GLY A 258 -8.53 -15.99 1.81
CA GLY A 258 -8.69 -17.41 2.16
C GLY A 258 -8.84 -17.61 3.67
N LYS A 259 -7.96 -18.42 4.27
CA LYS A 259 -7.89 -18.63 5.74
C LYS A 259 -6.88 -17.72 6.45
N GLN A 260 -6.20 -16.83 5.72
CA GLN A 260 -5.20 -15.92 6.25
C GLN A 260 -5.83 -14.57 6.62
N ARG A 261 -5.06 -13.68 7.24
CA ARG A 261 -5.46 -12.30 7.55
C ARG A 261 -4.33 -11.37 7.15
N PHE A 262 -4.66 -10.30 6.45
CA PHE A 262 -3.71 -9.30 5.99
C PHE A 262 -4.15 -7.94 6.53
N PRO A 263 -3.21 -7.08 6.94
CA PRO A 263 -3.58 -5.78 7.48
C PRO A 263 -3.90 -4.80 6.35
N LEU A 264 -4.66 -3.75 6.69
CA LEU A 264 -4.73 -2.56 5.84
C LEU A 264 -3.37 -1.85 5.86
N PHE A 265 -2.73 -1.77 4.71
CA PHE A 265 -1.42 -1.12 4.58
C PHE A 265 -1.54 0.23 3.88
N GLU A 266 -0.51 1.04 4.08
CA GLU A 266 -0.28 2.29 3.39
C GLU A 266 1.16 2.35 2.87
N THR A 267 1.33 2.83 1.65
CA THR A 267 2.64 3.04 1.03
C THR A 267 2.74 4.47 0.53
N THR A 268 3.76 5.19 0.98
CA THR A 268 4.07 6.55 0.52
C THR A 268 5.16 6.51 -0.54
N ARG A 269 5.05 7.43 -1.51
CA ARG A 269 6.05 7.60 -2.57
C ARG A 269 6.62 9.01 -2.54
N GLU A 270 7.93 9.10 -2.67
CA GLU A 270 8.69 10.34 -2.55
C GLU A 270 9.68 10.45 -3.72
N PRO A 271 10.16 11.67 -4.02
CA PRO A 271 11.13 11.87 -5.07
C PRO A 271 12.47 11.25 -4.65
N VAL A 272 12.87 10.18 -5.33
CA VAL A 272 14.22 9.59 -5.16
C VAL A 272 15.11 9.88 -6.37
N THR A 273 14.49 10.21 -7.51
CA THR A 273 15.16 10.81 -8.68
C THR A 273 14.52 12.16 -8.98
N ALA A 274 15.13 12.96 -9.86
CA ALA A 274 14.63 14.31 -10.16
C ALA A 274 13.23 14.34 -10.81
N THR A 275 12.73 13.20 -11.32
CA THR A 275 11.54 13.20 -12.20
C THR A 275 10.41 12.28 -11.72
N LEU A 276 10.72 11.21 -10.97
CA LEU A 276 9.74 10.18 -10.61
C LEU A 276 9.68 9.91 -9.09
N LEU A 277 8.46 9.71 -8.58
CA LEU A 277 8.16 9.27 -7.23
C LEU A 277 8.25 7.75 -7.13
N PHE A 278 9.13 7.26 -6.25
CA PHE A 278 9.26 5.84 -5.93
C PHE A 278 8.75 5.55 -4.52
N PRO A 279 8.31 4.32 -4.23
CA PRO A 279 8.00 3.89 -2.87
C PRO A 279 9.17 4.17 -1.92
N THR A 280 8.91 4.73 -0.74
CA THR A 280 9.96 4.93 0.28
C THR A 280 9.60 4.31 1.62
N ARG A 281 8.31 4.19 1.91
CA ARG A 281 7.82 3.56 3.14
C ARG A 281 6.51 2.83 2.89
N THR A 282 6.41 1.62 3.42
CA THR A 282 5.13 0.93 3.66
C THR A 282 4.95 0.75 5.15
N SER A 283 3.74 0.99 5.64
CA SER A 283 3.37 0.71 7.01
C SER A 283 1.97 0.13 7.12
N ALA A 284 1.78 -0.73 8.10
CA ALA A 284 0.46 -1.17 8.56
C ALA A 284 0.51 -1.30 10.09
N ASP A 285 -0.58 -0.98 10.76
CA ASP A 285 -0.75 -1.16 12.19
C ASP A 285 -2.23 -1.50 12.41
N ASP A 286 -2.50 -2.80 12.62
CA ASP A 286 -3.86 -3.36 12.55
C ASP A 286 -4.00 -4.57 13.49
N THR A 287 -5.23 -4.88 13.89
CA THR A 287 -5.53 -6.10 14.66
C THR A 287 -6.09 -7.18 13.74
N LEU A 288 -5.32 -8.25 13.55
CA LEU A 288 -5.70 -9.38 12.71
C LEU A 288 -6.56 -10.38 13.50
N HIS A 289 -7.77 -10.60 13.02
CA HIS A 289 -8.76 -11.48 13.66
C HIS A 289 -8.67 -12.92 13.13
N PHE A 290 -7.94 -13.79 13.84
CA PHE A 290 -7.87 -15.22 13.52
C PHE A 290 -8.95 -16.00 14.27
N THR A 291 -9.18 -17.25 13.86
CA THR A 291 -10.07 -18.14 14.60
C THR A 291 -9.50 -18.40 15.99
N GLY A 292 -10.19 -17.90 17.02
CA GLY A 292 -9.84 -18.12 18.43
C GLY A 292 -8.80 -17.17 19.00
N ARG A 293 -8.29 -16.19 18.24
CA ARG A 293 -7.38 -15.16 18.76
C ARG A 293 -7.32 -13.92 17.88
N ASP A 294 -7.04 -12.80 18.51
CA ASP A 294 -6.63 -11.56 17.84
C ASP A 294 -5.12 -11.37 17.97
N VAL A 295 -4.51 -10.78 16.95
CA VAL A 295 -3.08 -10.48 16.93
C VAL A 295 -2.89 -9.04 16.45
N HIS A 296 -2.41 -8.17 17.35
CA HIS A 296 -2.00 -6.82 16.96
C HIS A 296 -0.71 -6.93 16.16
N TYR A 297 -0.77 -6.53 14.90
CA TYR A 297 0.27 -6.74 13.90
C TYR A 297 0.69 -5.42 13.27
N ARG A 298 2.01 -5.20 13.22
CA ARG A 298 2.62 -4.01 12.65
C ARG A 298 3.58 -4.39 11.53
N ILE A 299 3.46 -3.71 10.40
CA ILE A 299 4.38 -3.77 9.28
C ILE A 299 5.12 -2.44 9.19
N ILE A 300 6.45 -2.51 9.07
CA ILE A 300 7.31 -1.37 8.78
C ILE A 300 8.28 -1.78 7.67
N VAL A 301 8.14 -1.17 6.50
CA VAL A 301 9.05 -1.40 5.37
C VAL A 301 9.66 -0.08 4.96
N ARG A 302 10.99 -0.07 4.79
CA ARG A 302 11.71 1.05 4.18
C ARG A 302 12.28 0.62 2.84
N TYR A 303 12.06 1.43 1.82
CA TYR A 303 12.69 1.30 0.51
C TYR A 303 13.69 2.45 0.33
N TYR A 304 14.92 2.14 -0.06
CA TYR A 304 16.00 3.12 -0.09
C TYR A 304 17.13 2.68 -1.03
N ASP A 305 18.14 3.53 -1.18
CA ASP A 305 19.33 3.25 -2.00
C ASP A 305 18.98 2.96 -3.48
N TYR A 306 18.01 3.70 -4.02
CA TYR A 306 17.65 3.63 -5.43
C TYR A 306 18.83 4.11 -6.27
N LYS A 307 19.36 3.22 -7.12
CA LYS A 307 20.48 3.52 -8.02
C LYS A 307 20.17 3.03 -9.41
N ARG A 308 20.24 3.94 -10.37
CA ARG A 308 20.16 3.61 -11.79
C ARG A 308 21.44 2.88 -12.22
N PHE A 309 21.31 1.80 -12.97
CA PHE A 309 22.46 1.18 -13.64
C PHE A 309 22.53 1.60 -15.11
N ALA A 310 23.74 1.75 -15.64
CA ALA A 310 23.96 2.27 -17.00
C ALA A 310 23.75 1.23 -18.11
N SER A 311 23.71 -0.06 -17.78
CA SER A 311 23.70 -1.17 -18.73
C SER A 311 22.74 -2.28 -18.32
N LYS A 312 21.99 -2.84 -19.28
CA LYS A 312 21.11 -4.00 -19.04
C LYS A 312 21.90 -5.17 -18.45
N VAL A 313 21.38 -5.77 -17.38
CA VAL A 313 22.01 -6.91 -16.70
C VAL A 313 21.48 -8.21 -17.31
N THR A 314 22.32 -8.93 -18.05
CA THR A 314 22.04 -10.31 -18.48
C THR A 314 22.63 -11.26 -17.45
N ILE A 315 21.79 -12.11 -16.87
CA ILE A 315 22.24 -13.11 -15.89
C ILE A 315 22.43 -14.43 -16.61
N THR A 316 23.67 -14.90 -16.64
CA THR A 316 24.04 -16.24 -17.12
C THR A 316 24.16 -17.19 -15.93
N GLU A 317 23.46 -18.32 -15.96
CA GLU A 317 23.70 -19.42 -15.01
C GLU A 317 25.10 -19.99 -15.26
N ILE A 318 25.92 -20.10 -14.22
CA ILE A 318 27.22 -20.78 -14.29
C ILE A 318 26.97 -22.23 -13.88
N ASP A 319 27.27 -23.17 -14.78
CA ASP A 319 27.18 -24.61 -14.52
C ASP A 319 28.08 -25.00 -13.33
N GLU A 320 27.54 -25.87 -12.47
CA GLU A 320 28.19 -26.41 -11.26
C GLU A 320 29.53 -27.09 -11.61
N PRO A 321 30.63 -26.84 -10.88
CA PRO A 321 31.90 -27.53 -11.17
C PRO A 321 31.73 -29.05 -10.97
N PRO A 322 32.32 -29.88 -11.85
CA PRO A 322 32.10 -31.32 -11.83
C PRO A 322 32.53 -31.92 -10.49
N SER A 323 31.62 -32.67 -9.87
CA SER A 323 31.88 -33.40 -8.63
C SER A 323 33.03 -34.39 -8.84
N THR A 324 34.06 -34.26 -8.03
CA THR A 324 35.20 -35.19 -8.01
C THR A 324 34.70 -36.55 -7.54
N GLN A 325 34.57 -37.50 -8.45
CA GLN A 325 34.33 -38.90 -8.09
C GLN A 325 35.57 -39.43 -7.34
N SER A 326 35.41 -39.69 -6.04
CA SER A 326 36.39 -40.46 -5.26
C SER A 326 36.53 -41.85 -5.87
N ALA A 327 37.70 -42.11 -6.45
CA ALA A 327 38.11 -43.44 -6.88
C ALA A 327 38.25 -44.35 -5.65
N ASN A 328 37.29 -45.24 -5.45
CA ASN A 328 37.42 -46.37 -4.53
C ASN A 328 38.51 -47.33 -5.07
N HIS A 329 39.73 -47.19 -4.54
CA HIS A 329 40.77 -48.20 -4.70
C HIS A 329 40.41 -49.44 -3.87
N ARG A 330 39.76 -50.42 -4.50
CA ARG A 330 39.59 -51.77 -3.96
C ARG A 330 40.91 -52.52 -4.12
N THR A 331 41.68 -52.59 -3.04
CA THR A 331 42.77 -53.55 -2.90
C THR A 331 42.19 -54.95 -2.70
N ARG A 332 42.51 -55.91 -3.57
CA ARG A 332 42.65 -57.32 -3.18
C ARG A 332 43.31 -58.17 -4.29
N LYS A 333 44.52 -58.63 -3.93
CA LYS A 333 45.27 -59.83 -4.30
C LYS A 333 45.53 -60.14 -5.76
#